data_AF-A0A7C5D3S9-F1
#
_entry.id   AF-A0A7C5D3S9-F1
#
_cell.length_a   1.000
_cell.length_b   1.000
_cell.length_c   1.000
_cell.angle_alpha   90.00
_cell.angle_beta   90.00
_cell.angle_gamma   90.00
#
_symmetry.space_group_name_H-M   'P 1'
#
loop_
_entity.id
_entity.type
_entity.pdbx_description
1 polymer ?
#
loop_
_entity_poly.entity_id
_entity_poly.type
_entity_poly.pdbx_seq_one_letter_code
_entity_poly.pdbx_strand_id
1 'polypeptide(L)'
;MNYLIEELVKDNLITKSNVRDFILKNPKRQVRIGALLSQNYIEKSQFYQYILQKLRVGDLSFDSIDALSKEDVNSVELYEFIAQNLNIEYIDLQNIEIDSSLLDKIPTSILLKNRIVITEEDD
;
A
#
# COMPACT_ATOMS: atom_id res chain seq x y z
N MET A 1 -16.82 -11.58 4.79
CA MET A 1 -16.57 -10.47 3.84
C MET A 1 -15.16 -9.97 4.17
N ASN A 2 -14.41 -9.38 3.23
CA ASN A 2 -13.03 -8.95 3.52
C ASN A 2 -13.06 -7.88 4.64
N TYR A 3 -12.28 -8.07 5.70
CA TYR A 3 -12.22 -7.17 6.87
C TYR A 3 -12.01 -5.71 6.45
N LEU A 4 -11.16 -5.46 5.46
CA LEU A 4 -10.90 -4.10 5.01
C LEU A 4 -12.11 -3.49 4.28
N ILE A 5 -12.90 -4.29 3.56
CA ILE A 5 -14.16 -3.81 2.96
C ILE A 5 -15.17 -3.43 4.04
N GLU A 6 -15.21 -4.17 5.14
CA GLU A 6 -16.07 -3.83 6.28
C GLU A 6 -15.65 -2.51 6.94
N GLU A 7 -14.34 -2.28 7.12
CA GLU A 7 -13.82 -1.01 7.62
C GLU A 7 -14.08 0.16 6.65
N LEU A 8 -13.94 -0.05 5.33
CA LEU A 8 -14.29 0.97 4.33
C LEU A 8 -15.78 1.35 4.36
N VAL A 9 -16.66 0.39 4.68
CA VAL A 9 -18.09 0.67 4.88
C VAL A 9 -18.31 1.45 6.17
N LYS A 10 -17.66 1.02 7.26
CA LYS A 10 -17.77 1.64 8.59
C LYS A 10 -17.28 3.09 8.60
N ASP A 11 -16.18 3.35 7.89
CA ASP A 11 -15.57 4.68 7.80
C ASP A 11 -16.18 5.51 6.64
N ASN A 12 -17.28 5.04 6.04
CA ASN A 12 -18.07 5.72 4.99
C ASN A 12 -17.32 6.03 3.68
N LEU A 13 -16.26 5.29 3.37
CA LEU A 13 -15.62 5.36 2.05
C LEU A 13 -16.48 4.69 0.97
N ILE A 14 -17.28 3.70 1.36
CA ILE A 14 -18.30 3.05 0.54
C ILE A 14 -19.54 2.78 1.34
N THR A 15 -20.67 2.58 0.67
CA THR A 15 -21.90 2.14 1.33
C THR A 15 -22.15 0.65 1.10
N LYS A 16 -22.94 0.04 1.99
CA LYS A 16 -23.47 -1.31 1.76
C LYS A 16 -24.26 -1.42 0.44
N SER A 17 -24.89 -0.32 0.01
CA SER A 17 -25.58 -0.25 -1.29
C SER A 17 -24.58 -0.36 -2.44
N ASN A 18 -23.46 0.35 -2.38
CA ASN A 18 -22.41 0.25 -3.40
C ASN A 18 -21.89 -1.19 -3.54
N VAL A 19 -21.64 -1.86 -2.42
CA VAL A 19 -21.20 -3.27 -2.41
C VAL A 19 -22.29 -4.18 -3.00
N ARG A 20 -23.55 -3.99 -2.61
CA ARG A 20 -24.68 -4.76 -3.16
C ARG A 20 -24.84 -4.55 -4.66
N ASP A 21 -24.76 -3.31 -5.13
CA ASP A 21 -24.85 -2.94 -6.54
C ASP A 21 -23.71 -3.57 -7.35
N PHE A 22 -22.48 -3.58 -6.79
CA PHE A 22 -21.34 -4.27 -7.38
C PHE A 22 -21.63 -5.77 -7.56
N ILE A 23 -22.12 -6.45 -6.52
CA ILE A 23 -22.44 -7.89 -6.56
C ILE A 23 -23.51 -8.17 -7.62
N LEU A 24 -24.58 -7.37 -7.65
CA LEU A 24 -25.68 -7.55 -8.58
C LEU A 24 -25.25 -7.35 -10.04
N LYS A 25 -24.39 -6.37 -10.31
CA LYS A 25 -23.86 -6.10 -11.66
C LYS A 25 -22.75 -7.06 -12.07
N ASN A 26 -22.08 -7.70 -11.11
CA ASN A 26 -20.95 -8.59 -11.34
C ASN A 26 -21.12 -9.96 -10.66
N PRO A 27 -22.18 -10.74 -10.99
CA PRO A 27 -22.55 -11.94 -10.24
C PRO A 27 -21.50 -13.06 -10.25
N LYS A 28 -20.54 -13.03 -11.19
CA LYS A 28 -19.44 -13.99 -11.29
C LYS A 28 -18.11 -13.49 -10.70
N ARG A 29 -18.02 -12.23 -10.26
CA ARG A 29 -16.78 -11.66 -9.71
C ARG A 29 -16.82 -11.68 -8.19
N GLN A 30 -15.69 -12.02 -7.59
CA GLN A 30 -15.48 -11.85 -6.16
C GLN A 30 -15.42 -10.35 -5.83
N VAL A 31 -15.97 -9.97 -4.67
CA VAL A 31 -15.84 -8.60 -4.15
C VAL A 31 -14.43 -8.43 -3.60
N ARG A 32 -13.58 -7.75 -4.37
CA ARG A 32 -12.19 -7.40 -4.04
C ARG A 32 -12.00 -5.89 -4.14
N ILE A 33 -11.02 -5.35 -3.42
CA ILE A 33 -10.77 -3.91 -3.40
C ILE A 33 -10.37 -3.37 -4.79
N GLY A 34 -9.47 -4.05 -5.50
CA GLY A 34 -9.09 -3.67 -6.87
C GLY A 34 -10.28 -3.67 -7.83
N ALA A 35 -11.24 -4.57 -7.62
CA ALA A 35 -12.49 -4.60 -8.38
C ALA A 35 -13.39 -3.39 -8.10
N LEU A 36 -13.47 -2.96 -6.84
CA LEU A 36 -14.23 -1.77 -6.45
C LEU A 36 -13.58 -0.47 -6.97
N LEU A 37 -12.25 -0.40 -6.92
CA LEU A 37 -11.46 0.71 -7.47
C LEU A 37 -11.61 0.80 -8.99
N SER A 38 -11.41 -0.31 -9.72
CA SER A 38 -11.48 -0.32 -11.20
C SER A 38 -12.87 -0.01 -11.75
N GLN A 39 -13.93 -0.20 -10.96
CA GLN A 39 -15.31 0.14 -11.33
C GLN A 39 -15.81 1.44 -10.69
N ASN A 40 -14.92 2.25 -10.10
CA ASN A 40 -15.23 3.55 -9.49
C ASN A 40 -16.31 3.49 -8.38
N TYR A 41 -16.43 2.36 -7.67
CA TYR A 41 -17.21 2.31 -6.43
C TYR A 41 -16.47 2.97 -5.26
N ILE A 42 -15.14 3.07 -5.38
CA ILE A 42 -14.25 3.81 -4.49
C ILE A 42 -13.39 4.71 -5.37
N GLU A 43 -13.28 5.98 -5.02
CA GLU A 43 -12.33 6.87 -5.67
C GLU A 43 -10.90 6.53 -5.21
N LYS A 44 -9.98 6.36 -6.16
CA LYS A 44 -8.64 5.83 -5.88
C LYS A 44 -7.83 6.74 -4.95
N SER A 45 -7.89 8.05 -5.16
CA SER A 45 -7.17 9.00 -4.30
C SER A 45 -7.71 9.01 -2.86
N GLN A 46 -9.03 8.90 -2.67
CA GLN A 46 -9.67 8.74 -1.36
C GLN A 46 -9.23 7.45 -0.67
N PHE A 47 -9.18 6.34 -1.41
CA PHE A 47 -8.67 5.08 -0.87
C PHE A 47 -7.21 5.20 -0.44
N TYR A 48 -6.35 5.81 -1.27
CA TYR A 48 -4.93 5.97 -0.95
C TYR A 48 -4.72 6.90 0.26
N GLN A 49 -5.47 8.00 0.35
CA GLN A 49 -5.48 8.87 1.52
C GLN A 49 -5.91 8.13 2.79
N TYR A 50 -6.93 7.28 2.70
CA TYR A 50 -7.39 6.47 3.82
C TYR A 50 -6.33 5.48 4.31
N ILE A 51 -5.66 4.77 3.39
CA ILE A 51 -4.56 3.87 3.75
C ILE A 51 -3.43 4.64 4.43
N LEU A 52 -3.03 5.80 3.87
CA LEU A 52 -2.01 6.66 4.47
C LEU A 52 -2.39 7.10 5.90
N GLN A 53 -3.65 7.47 6.13
CA GLN A 53 -4.13 7.82 7.47
C GLN A 53 -4.03 6.64 8.45
N LYS A 54 -4.44 5.44 8.03
CA LYS A 54 -4.35 4.23 8.86
C LYS A 54 -2.91 3.84 9.17
N LEU A 55 -1.97 4.03 8.23
CA LEU A 55 -0.53 3.85 8.49
C LEU A 55 -0.02 4.86 9.54
N ARG A 56 -0.40 6.14 9.43
CA ARG A 56 0.04 7.20 10.35
C ARG A 56 -0.39 6.96 11.80
N VAL A 57 -1.57 6.38 12.01
CA VAL A 57 -2.08 6.07 13.36
C VAL A 57 -1.68 4.67 13.84
N GLY A 58 -1.02 3.88 13.00
CA GLY A 58 -0.58 2.52 13.32
C GLY A 58 -1.67 1.44 13.24
N ASP A 59 -2.84 1.75 12.67
CA ASP A 59 -3.92 0.79 12.44
C ASP A 59 -3.59 -0.19 11.30
N LEU A 60 -2.72 0.23 10.37
CA LEU A 60 -2.16 -0.61 9.31
C LEU A 60 -0.63 -0.58 9.36
N SER A 61 -0.01 -1.65 8.87
CA SER A 61 1.43 -1.75 8.63
C SER A 61 1.74 -1.82 7.13
N PHE A 62 3.01 -1.64 6.76
CA PHE A 62 3.45 -1.88 5.38
C PHE A 62 3.20 -3.33 4.91
N ASP A 63 3.27 -4.33 5.80
CA ASP A 63 2.88 -5.72 5.48
C ASP A 63 1.40 -5.82 5.05
N SER A 64 0.54 -4.91 5.54
CA SER A 64 -0.87 -4.86 5.14
C SER A 64 -1.03 -4.35 3.70
N ILE A 65 -0.09 -3.54 3.20
CA ILE A 65 -0.08 -3.06 1.82
C ILE A 65 0.28 -4.21 0.86
N ASP A 66 1.24 -5.05 1.23
CA ASP A 66 1.56 -6.23 0.43
C ASP A 66 0.36 -7.19 0.30
N ALA A 67 -0.46 -7.29 1.35
CA ALA A 67 -1.71 -8.03 1.30
C ALA A 67 -2.72 -7.42 0.30
N LEU A 68 -2.72 -6.10 0.08
CA LEU A 68 -3.57 -5.44 -0.93
C LEU A 68 -3.23 -5.84 -2.36
N SER A 69 -1.97 -6.23 -2.63
CA SER A 69 -1.58 -6.76 -3.94
C SER A 69 -2.38 -8.02 -4.30
N LYS A 70 -2.75 -8.83 -3.30
CA LYS A 70 -3.61 -10.02 -3.49
C LYS A 70 -5.08 -9.68 -3.75
N GLU A 71 -5.47 -8.43 -3.47
CA GLU A 71 -6.80 -7.86 -3.73
C GLU A 71 -6.84 -7.06 -5.05
N ASP A 72 -5.84 -7.26 -5.93
CA ASP A 72 -5.71 -6.58 -7.23
C ASP A 72 -5.54 -5.05 -7.12
N VAL A 73 -4.96 -4.58 -6.00
CA VAL A 73 -4.55 -3.17 -5.83
C VAL A 73 -3.10 -3.01 -6.29
N ASN A 74 -2.81 -1.94 -7.03
CA ASN A 74 -1.44 -1.62 -7.44
C ASN A 74 -0.65 -1.06 -6.25
N SER A 75 0.16 -1.90 -5.62
CA SER A 75 0.97 -1.54 -4.45
C SER A 75 2.11 -0.57 -4.79
N VAL A 76 2.68 -0.62 -5.99
CA VAL A 76 3.73 0.32 -6.43
C VAL A 76 3.20 1.75 -6.42
N GLU A 77 2.07 1.99 -7.07
CA GLU A 77 1.45 3.32 -7.09
C GLU A 77 1.05 3.80 -5.69
N LEU A 78 0.66 2.89 -4.80
CA LEU A 78 0.34 3.21 -3.42
C LEU A 78 1.61 3.56 -2.62
N TYR A 79 2.72 2.85 -2.83
CA TYR A 79 4.01 3.19 -2.22
C TYR A 79 4.53 4.54 -2.71
N GLU A 80 4.47 4.82 -4.01
CA GLU A 80 4.81 6.13 -4.58
C GLU A 80 3.97 7.24 -3.96
N PHE A 81 2.66 7.02 -3.83
CA PHE A 81 1.76 7.98 -3.18
C PHE A 81 2.14 8.23 -1.72
N ILE A 82 2.45 7.18 -0.96
CA ILE A 82 2.89 7.30 0.44
C ILE A 82 4.21 8.07 0.52
N ALA A 83 5.18 7.74 -0.33
CA ALA A 83 6.49 8.38 -0.37
C ALA A 83 6.37 9.89 -0.65
N GLN A 84 5.58 10.28 -1.65
CA GLN A 84 5.27 11.68 -1.95
C GLN A 84 4.66 12.41 -0.75
N ASN A 85 3.75 11.76 0.00
CA ASN A 85 3.11 12.36 1.18
C ASN A 85 4.02 12.41 2.42
N LEU A 86 5.14 11.70 2.40
CA LEU A 86 6.18 11.75 3.44
C LEU A 86 7.38 12.61 3.01
N ASN A 87 7.35 13.19 1.81
CA ASN A 87 8.48 13.90 1.19
C ASN A 87 9.76 13.04 1.17
N ILE A 88 9.61 11.74 0.87
CA ILE A 88 10.72 10.82 0.64
C ILE A 88 10.62 10.26 -0.79
N GLU A 89 11.73 9.77 -1.30
CA GLU A 89 11.76 9.09 -2.59
C GLU A 89 11.29 7.64 -2.47
N TYR A 90 10.51 7.18 -3.45
CA TYR A 90 10.25 5.76 -3.64
C TYR A 90 11.34 5.18 -4.53
N ILE A 91 12.05 4.18 -4.02
CA ILE A 91 13.17 3.53 -4.70
C ILE A 91 12.80 2.06 -4.95
N ASP A 92 12.75 1.65 -6.22
CA ASP A 92 12.65 0.23 -6.61
C ASP A 92 14.04 -0.42 -6.61
N LEU A 93 14.28 -1.29 -5.62
CA LEU A 93 15.56 -1.96 -5.44
C LEU A 93 15.85 -3.06 -6.47
N GLN A 94 14.89 -3.45 -7.34
CA GLN A 94 15.09 -4.59 -8.26
C GLN A 94 16.26 -4.42 -9.22
N ASN A 95 16.61 -3.19 -9.58
CA ASN A 95 17.66 -2.89 -10.56
C ASN A 95 18.80 -2.02 -10.00
N ILE A 96 18.92 -1.94 -8.67
CA ILE A 96 19.97 -1.15 -8.03
C ILE A 96 21.14 -2.06 -7.68
N GLU A 97 22.31 -1.72 -8.22
CA GLU A 97 23.57 -2.32 -7.77
C GLU A 97 23.97 -1.69 -6.43
N ILE A 98 24.03 -2.51 -5.38
CA ILE A 98 24.44 -2.07 -4.05
C ILE A 98 25.96 -2.25 -3.96
N ASP A 99 26.70 -1.15 -3.78
CA ASP A 99 28.11 -1.23 -3.46
C ASP A 99 28.30 -1.81 -2.05
N SER A 100 28.90 -3.00 -1.99
CA SER A 100 29.25 -3.69 -0.75
C SER A 100 30.10 -2.85 0.21
N SER A 101 30.90 -1.90 -0.31
CA SER A 101 31.75 -1.03 0.52
C SER A 101 30.93 -0.12 1.44
N LEU A 102 29.68 0.21 1.06
CA LEU A 102 28.76 1.01 1.88
C LEU A 102 28.29 0.25 3.12
N LEU A 103 28.19 -1.08 3.03
CA LEU A 103 27.75 -1.93 4.14
C LEU A 103 28.80 -2.05 5.25
N ASP A 104 30.07 -1.75 4.97
CA ASP A 104 31.15 -1.79 5.96
C ASP A 104 31.12 -0.59 6.92
N LYS A 105 30.40 0.48 6.55
CA LYS A 105 30.33 1.73 7.34
C LYS A 105 29.42 1.63 8.57
N ILE A 106 28.41 0.76 8.51
CA ILE A 106 27.44 0.57 9.59
C ILE A 106 27.38 -0.91 9.93
N PRO A 107 27.48 -1.31 11.21
CA PRO A 107 27.36 -2.71 11.61
C PRO A 107 26.13 -3.38 11.00
N THR A 108 26.34 -4.50 10.31
CA THR A 108 25.27 -5.24 9.60
C THR A 108 24.09 -5.60 10.50
N SER A 109 24.34 -5.84 11.79
CA SER A 109 23.28 -6.11 12.78
C SER A 109 22.31 -4.93 12.96
N ILE A 110 22.80 -3.69 12.84
CA ILE A 110 21.98 -2.48 12.89
C ILE A 110 21.16 -2.35 11.61
N LEU A 111 21.79 -2.56 10.45
CA LEU A 111 21.10 -2.51 9.15
C LEU A 111 19.96 -3.53 9.08
N LEU A 112 20.23 -4.78 9.45
CA LEU A 112 19.23 -5.86 9.45
C LEU A 112 18.10 -5.61 10.45
N LYS A 113 18.44 -5.19 11.69
CA LYS A 113 17.44 -4.92 12.74
C LYS A 113 16.45 -3.83 12.31
N ASN A 114 16.94 -2.81 11.61
CA ASN A 114 16.14 -1.66 11.19
C ASN A 114 15.63 -1.76 9.75
N ARG A 115 15.96 -2.84 9.02
CA ARG A 115 15.58 -3.07 7.61
C ARG A 115 16.05 -1.94 6.68
N ILE A 116 17.29 -1.48 6.89
CA ILE A 116 17.92 -0.41 6.11
C ILE A 116 18.92 -1.04 5.12
N VAL A 117 18.93 -0.51 3.91
CA VAL A 117 19.96 -0.75 2.89
C VAL A 117 20.52 0.61 2.49
N ILE A 118 21.84 0.71 2.36
CA ILE A 118 22.52 1.93 1.90
C ILE A 118 22.74 1.75 0.40
N THR A 119 22.19 2.63 -0.41
CA THR A 119 22.24 2.54 -1.87
C THR A 119 23.29 3.46 -2.49
N GLU A 120 23.55 4.60 -1.87
CA GLU A 120 24.48 5.62 -2.35
C GLU A 120 24.99 6.49 -1.19
N GLU A 121 26.02 7.29 -1.47
CA GLU A 121 26.56 8.32 -0.57
C GLU A 121 26.65 9.61 -1.37
N ASP A 122 26.05 10.69 -0.84
CA ASP A 122 26.27 12.03 -1.34
C ASP A 122 27.56 12.60 -0.74
N ASP A 123 28.38 13.25 -1.57
CA ASP A 123 29.63 13.94 -1.19
C ASP A 123 29.42 15.10 -0.18
#